data_AF-A0A3C0UYB9-F1
#
_entry.id   AF-A0A3C0UYB9-F1
#
_cell.length_a   1.000
_cell.length_b   1.000
_cell.length_c   1.000
_cell.angle_alpha   90.00
_cell.angle_beta   90.00
_cell.angle_gamma   90.00
#
_symmetry.space_group_name_H-M   'P 1'
#
loop_
_entity.id
_entity.type
_entity.pdbx_description
1 polymer ?
#
loop_
_entity_poly.entity_id
_entity_poly.type
_entity_poly.pdbx_seq_one_letter_code
_entity_poly.pdbx_strand_id
1 'polypeptide(L)'
;VSQKAVFSINRYSPIVLRDTEYLMMTIRSHDQFNTTVYGLDDRYRGIFNERRVILMNKNDIQKVGLVAGERVDLFNYHGGVTRTAPNFVVVPYSLPERCVATYFPEANTLVPINSYADRSMTPTSKAVIIEIICKEKKI
;
A
#
# COMPACT_ATOMS: atom_id res chain seq x y z
N VAL A 1 -17.20 32.41 -22.08
CA VAL A 1 -16.47 31.11 -22.11
C VAL A 1 -16.87 30.37 -23.38
N SER A 2 -15.95 29.77 -24.12
CA SER A 2 -16.14 29.32 -25.52
C SER A 2 -17.09 28.13 -25.74
N GLN A 3 -17.79 27.63 -24.71
CA GLN A 3 -18.63 26.41 -24.72
C GLN A 3 -17.98 25.16 -25.35
N LYS A 4 -16.65 25.16 -25.50
CA LYS A 4 -15.87 24.06 -26.08
C LYS A 4 -15.03 23.40 -25.00
N ALA A 5 -14.75 22.11 -25.18
CA ALA A 5 -13.80 21.41 -24.34
C ALA A 5 -12.39 22.01 -24.46
N VAL A 6 -11.65 22.04 -23.36
CA VAL A 6 -10.25 22.48 -23.31
C VAL A 6 -9.37 21.24 -23.19
N PHE A 7 -8.68 20.89 -24.27
CA PHE A 7 -7.68 19.84 -24.25
C PHE A 7 -6.40 20.34 -23.58
N SER A 8 -5.76 19.50 -22.78
CA SER A 8 -4.48 19.82 -22.12
C SER A 8 -3.52 18.64 -22.25
N ILE A 9 -2.23 18.95 -22.32
CA ILE A 9 -1.14 17.97 -22.32
C ILE A 9 -0.38 18.16 -21.01
N ASN A 10 -0.20 17.10 -20.24
CA ASN A 10 0.52 17.13 -18.97
C ASN A 10 1.86 16.41 -19.11
N ARG A 11 2.87 16.88 -18.39
CA ARG A 11 4.15 16.16 -18.26
C ARG A 11 4.02 15.09 -17.20
N TYR A 12 4.59 13.92 -17.47
CA TYR A 12 4.66 12.82 -16.50
C TYR A 12 5.88 13.00 -15.60
N SER A 13 5.68 12.91 -14.28
CA SER A 13 6.74 12.88 -13.28
C SER A 13 6.73 11.51 -12.60
N PRO A 14 7.76 10.67 -12.80
CA PRO A 14 7.81 9.35 -12.18
C PRO A 14 8.07 9.44 -10.67
N ILE A 15 7.50 8.49 -9.93
CA ILE A 15 7.86 8.27 -8.52
C ILE A 15 9.16 7.46 -8.51
N VAL A 16 10.20 8.00 -7.87
CA VAL A 16 11.49 7.34 -7.70
C VAL A 16 11.53 6.67 -6.34
N LEU A 17 11.89 5.38 -6.32
CA LEU A 17 11.98 4.56 -5.12
C LEU A 17 13.44 4.19 -4.84
N ARG A 18 13.90 4.34 -3.59
CA ARG A 18 15.16 3.78 -3.07
C ARG A 18 15.08 2.25 -3.01
N ASP A 19 16.21 1.56 -3.04
CA ASP A 19 16.24 0.10 -3.20
C ASP A 19 15.39 -0.69 -2.18
N THR A 20 15.23 -0.16 -0.96
CA THR A 20 14.42 -0.77 0.12
C THR A 20 12.94 -0.36 0.11
N GLU A 21 12.55 0.53 -0.81
CA GLU A 21 11.22 1.12 -0.86
C GLU A 21 10.28 0.43 -1.85
N TYR A 22 9.00 0.42 -1.46
CA TYR A 22 7.87 -0.08 -2.22
C TYR A 22 6.82 1.02 -2.38
N LEU A 23 6.13 1.02 -3.53
CA LEU A 23 4.96 1.86 -3.76
C LEU A 23 3.70 1.13 -3.32
N MET A 24 3.13 1.57 -2.20
CA MET A 24 1.91 1.01 -1.62
C MET A 24 0.66 1.69 -2.18
N MET A 25 -0.34 0.87 -2.50
CA MET A 25 -1.73 1.30 -2.66
C MET A 25 -2.62 0.68 -1.59
N THR A 26 -3.58 1.44 -1.07
CA THR A 26 -4.65 0.87 -0.25
C THR A 26 -5.81 0.43 -1.13
N ILE A 27 -6.44 -0.71 -0.83
CA ILE A 27 -7.61 -1.24 -1.54
C ILE A 27 -8.68 -1.68 -0.53
N ARG A 28 -9.92 -1.86 -0.99
CA ARG A 28 -10.98 -2.45 -0.16
C ARG A 28 -11.05 -3.95 -0.40
N SER A 29 -11.33 -4.71 0.65
CA SER A 29 -11.63 -6.14 0.51
C SER A 29 -13.03 -6.35 -0.06
N HIS A 30 -13.35 -7.60 -0.38
CA HIS A 30 -14.67 -8.02 -0.87
C HIS A 30 -15.83 -7.60 0.09
N ASP A 31 -15.83 -8.09 1.33
CA ASP A 31 -16.94 -7.88 2.28
C ASP A 31 -16.75 -6.60 3.12
N GLN A 32 -16.66 -5.46 2.43
CA GLN A 32 -16.39 -4.17 3.04
C GLN A 32 -17.03 -3.01 2.27
N PHE A 33 -17.58 -2.04 3.01
CA PHE A 33 -17.94 -0.73 2.48
C PHE A 33 -17.26 0.37 3.29
N ASN A 34 -16.26 1.02 2.70
CA ASN A 34 -15.42 2.02 3.38
C ASN A 34 -14.91 1.49 4.72
N THR A 35 -15.13 2.17 5.84
CA THR A 35 -14.65 1.72 7.16
C THR A 35 -15.53 0.64 7.80
N THR A 36 -16.67 0.31 7.19
CA THR A 36 -17.57 -0.74 7.65
C THR A 36 -17.13 -2.09 7.07
N VAL A 37 -16.69 -2.98 7.96
CA VAL A 37 -16.27 -4.34 7.61
C VAL A 37 -17.43 -5.30 7.91
N TYR A 38 -17.92 -6.00 6.89
CA TYR A 38 -19.00 -6.99 7.02
C TYR A 38 -18.46 -8.41 7.24
N GLY A 39 -17.23 -8.67 6.80
CA GLY A 39 -16.57 -9.95 6.96
C GLY A 39 -15.05 -9.83 6.92
N LEU A 40 -14.37 -10.84 7.45
CA LEU A 40 -12.91 -10.92 7.46
C LEU A 40 -12.35 -11.66 6.23
N ASP A 41 -13.22 -12.17 5.38
CA ASP A 41 -12.85 -12.94 4.21
C ASP A 41 -12.82 -12.06 2.96
N ASP A 42 -11.77 -12.22 2.15
CA ASP A 42 -11.71 -11.74 0.79
C ASP A 42 -11.67 -12.94 -0.16
N ARG A 43 -12.86 -13.38 -0.56
CA ARG A 43 -13.06 -14.51 -1.47
C ARG A 43 -12.43 -14.31 -2.84
N TYR A 44 -12.23 -13.07 -3.28
CA TYR A 44 -11.60 -12.79 -4.57
C TYR A 44 -10.09 -12.96 -4.52
N ARG A 45 -9.49 -12.89 -3.32
CA ARG A 45 -8.05 -13.00 -3.11
C ARG A 45 -7.63 -14.23 -2.31
N GLY A 46 -8.59 -15.08 -1.91
CA GLY A 46 -8.33 -16.28 -1.12
C GLY A 46 -7.77 -15.98 0.28
N ILE A 47 -8.12 -14.81 0.84
CA ILE A 47 -7.70 -14.41 2.19
C ILE A 47 -8.87 -14.65 3.13
N PHE A 48 -8.62 -15.32 4.26
CA PHE A 48 -9.64 -15.72 5.22
C PHE A 48 -9.24 -15.30 6.63
N ASN A 49 -10.21 -14.78 7.40
CA ASN A 49 -10.05 -14.40 8.80
C ASN A 49 -8.83 -13.48 9.10
N GLU A 50 -8.39 -12.67 8.12
CA GLU A 50 -7.24 -11.76 8.27
C GLU A 50 -7.42 -10.55 7.33
N ARG A 51 -6.99 -9.38 7.80
CA ARG A 51 -7.09 -8.12 7.04
C ARG A 51 -5.81 -7.31 7.05
N ARG A 52 -4.92 -7.53 8.03
CA ARG A 52 -3.58 -6.97 8.02
C ARG A 52 -2.72 -7.81 7.11
N VAL A 53 -2.91 -7.64 5.81
CA VAL A 53 -2.15 -8.32 4.76
C VAL A 53 -1.38 -7.30 3.92
N ILE A 54 -0.19 -7.67 3.49
CA ILE A 54 0.54 -6.99 2.44
C ILE A 54 0.65 -7.93 1.24
N LEU A 55 -0.08 -7.57 0.18
CA LEU A 55 -0.02 -8.25 -1.11
C LEU A 55 1.28 -7.84 -1.80
N MET A 56 2.12 -8.81 -2.15
CA MET A 56 3.45 -8.56 -2.73
C MET A 56 3.73 -9.47 -3.92
N ASN A 57 4.52 -8.99 -4.88
CA ASN A 57 5.05 -9.82 -5.95
C ASN A 57 5.95 -10.94 -5.39
N LYS A 58 5.87 -12.14 -5.96
CA LYS A 58 6.69 -13.30 -5.54
C LYS A 58 8.20 -13.06 -5.65
N ASN A 59 8.64 -12.38 -6.69
CA ASN A 59 10.05 -12.05 -6.89
C ASN A 59 10.55 -11.07 -5.83
N ASP A 60 9.73 -10.08 -5.46
CA ASP A 60 10.10 -9.14 -4.39
C ASP A 60 10.23 -9.86 -3.05
N ILE A 61 9.26 -10.71 -2.71
CA ILE A 61 9.30 -11.55 -1.50
C ILE A 61 10.63 -12.32 -1.45
N GLN A 62 11.02 -12.97 -2.55
CA GLN A 62 12.28 -13.72 -2.62
C GLN A 62 13.52 -12.81 -2.50
N LYS A 63 13.53 -11.66 -3.21
CA LYS A 63 14.65 -10.70 -3.21
C LYS A 63 14.96 -10.19 -1.80
N VAL A 64 13.93 -9.94 -0.99
CA VAL A 64 14.11 -9.47 0.39
C VAL A 64 14.14 -10.59 1.44
N GLY A 65 14.17 -11.86 1.01
CA GLY A 65 14.29 -13.00 1.90
C GLY A 65 13.08 -13.26 2.80
N LEU A 66 11.90 -12.73 2.42
CA LEU A 66 10.64 -12.95 3.12
C LEU A 66 10.01 -14.29 2.75
N VAL A 67 9.13 -14.78 3.61
CA VAL A 67 8.31 -15.97 3.33
C VAL A 67 6.82 -15.62 3.36
N ALA A 68 6.03 -16.27 2.50
CA ALA A 68 4.57 -16.16 2.57
C ALA A 68 4.04 -16.56 3.96
N GLY A 69 3.14 -15.77 4.52
CA GLY A 69 2.62 -15.97 5.88
C GLY A 69 3.47 -15.33 6.98
N GLU A 70 4.67 -14.84 6.67
CA GLU A 70 5.50 -14.12 7.63
C GLU A 70 4.88 -12.77 8.01
N ARG A 71 5.12 -12.33 9.26
CA ARG A 71 4.64 -11.03 9.74
C ARG A 71 5.73 -9.96 9.63
N VAL A 72 5.36 -8.83 9.04
CA VAL A 72 6.21 -7.65 8.84
C VAL A 72 5.56 -6.41 9.43
N ASP A 73 6.39 -5.42 9.74
CA ASP A 73 5.93 -4.07 10.07
C ASP A 73 6.21 -3.15 8.87
N LEU A 74 5.29 -2.22 8.61
CA LEU A 74 5.36 -1.29 7.49
C LEU A 74 5.68 0.10 8.01
N PHE A 75 6.57 0.81 7.31
CA PHE A 75 7.02 2.15 7.68
C PHE A 75 6.86 3.14 6.55
N ASN A 76 6.58 4.40 6.88
CA ASN A 76 6.65 5.54 5.96
C ASN A 76 7.42 6.67 6.62
N TYR A 77 8.30 7.33 5.85
CA TYR A 77 9.19 8.39 6.34
C TYR A 77 8.94 9.75 5.65
N HIS A 78 7.78 9.91 5.02
CA HIS A 78 7.47 11.12 4.26
C HIS A 78 7.55 12.37 5.16
N GLY A 79 8.31 13.37 4.70
CA GLY A 79 8.52 14.63 5.41
C GLY A 79 9.37 14.50 6.68
N GLY A 80 10.20 13.46 6.81
CA GLY A 80 11.02 13.22 8.00
C GLY A 80 10.23 12.72 9.20
N VAL A 81 8.95 12.36 9.01
CA VAL A 81 8.08 11.83 10.06
C VAL A 81 7.96 10.32 9.92
N THR A 82 8.34 9.59 10.96
CA THR A 82 8.18 8.13 11.03
C THR A 82 6.73 7.78 11.32
N ARG A 83 6.13 6.99 10.42
CA ARG A 83 4.82 6.37 10.57
C ARG A 83 4.99 4.86 10.54
N THR A 84 4.24 4.15 11.37
CA THR A 84 4.37 2.69 11.50
C THR A 84 3.00 2.03 11.49
N ALA A 85 2.88 0.93 10.76
CA ALA A 85 1.72 0.05 10.76
C ALA A 85 2.19 -1.40 11.01
N PRO A 86 1.98 -1.94 12.21
CA PRO A 86 2.57 -3.23 12.57
C PRO A 86 1.73 -4.44 12.12
N ASN A 87 2.36 -5.61 12.14
CA ASN A 87 1.77 -6.95 12.07
C ASN A 87 1.01 -7.27 10.77
N PHE A 88 1.59 -6.99 9.61
CA PHE A 88 1.05 -7.38 8.31
C PHE A 88 1.55 -8.75 7.87
N VAL A 89 0.66 -9.61 7.40
CA VAL A 89 0.98 -10.93 6.85
C VAL A 89 1.37 -10.78 5.38
N VAL A 90 2.52 -11.34 4.99
CA VAL A 90 2.99 -11.36 3.60
C VAL A 90 2.14 -12.33 2.79
N VAL A 91 1.47 -11.83 1.75
CA VAL A 91 0.64 -12.64 0.85
C VAL A 91 1.13 -12.47 -0.59
N PRO A 92 1.62 -13.55 -1.23
CA PRO A 92 2.00 -13.49 -2.64
C PRO A 92 0.81 -13.12 -3.54
N TYR A 93 0.99 -12.14 -4.42
CA TYR A 93 -0.04 -11.67 -5.34
C TYR A 93 0.56 -11.20 -6.67
N SER A 94 -0.25 -11.21 -7.73
CA SER A 94 0.16 -10.74 -9.06
C SER A 94 0.09 -9.21 -9.11
N LEU A 95 1.13 -8.55 -8.58
CA LEU A 95 1.38 -7.12 -8.69
C LEU A 95 2.68 -6.89 -9.48
N PRO A 96 2.86 -5.72 -10.12
CA PRO A 96 4.17 -5.31 -10.62
C PRO A 96 5.22 -5.35 -9.50
N GLU A 97 6.48 -5.64 -9.84
CA GLU A 97 7.58 -5.56 -8.88
C GLU A 97 7.67 -4.15 -8.28
N ARG A 98 8.06 -4.08 -7.00
CA ARG A 98 8.12 -2.86 -6.17
C ARG A 98 6.78 -2.16 -5.91
N CYS A 99 5.66 -2.77 -6.31
CA CYS A 99 4.32 -2.34 -5.94
C CYS A 99 3.72 -3.32 -4.92
N VAL A 100 3.07 -2.76 -3.89
CA VAL A 100 2.40 -3.55 -2.84
C VAL A 100 1.00 -3.03 -2.58
N ALA A 101 0.14 -3.87 -2.03
CA ALA A 101 -1.21 -3.45 -1.65
C ALA A 101 -1.60 -3.94 -0.26
N THR A 102 -2.33 -3.08 0.45
CA THR A 102 -2.88 -3.39 1.77
C THR A 102 -4.37 -3.07 1.79
N TYR A 103 -5.10 -3.66 2.74
CA TYR A 103 -6.47 -3.26 2.95
C TYR A 103 -6.57 -1.89 3.64
N PHE A 104 -7.57 -1.14 3.21
CA PHE A 104 -8.11 0.01 3.92
C PHE A 104 -9.04 -0.51 5.02
N PRO A 105 -9.06 0.07 6.23
CA PRO A 105 -8.26 1.20 6.70
C PRO A 105 -6.94 0.78 7.39
N GLU A 106 -6.55 -0.49 7.33
CA GLU A 106 -5.49 -1.07 8.18
C GLU A 106 -4.13 -0.34 8.06
N ALA A 107 -3.83 0.23 6.88
CA ALA A 107 -2.61 0.98 6.60
C ALA A 107 -2.78 2.51 6.57
N ASN A 108 -3.93 3.06 6.98
CA ASN A 108 -4.18 4.51 6.90
C ASN A 108 -3.14 5.36 7.66
N THR A 109 -2.59 4.83 8.75
CA THR A 109 -1.53 5.50 9.52
C THR A 109 -0.28 5.81 8.70
N LEU A 110 -0.05 5.10 7.58
CA LEU A 110 1.08 5.33 6.68
C LEU A 110 0.82 6.45 5.67
N VAL A 111 -0.43 6.89 5.48
CA VAL A 111 -0.79 7.92 4.50
C VAL A 111 -0.49 9.31 5.10
N PRO A 112 0.45 10.09 4.54
CA PRO A 112 0.76 11.41 5.08
C PRO A 112 -0.37 12.39 4.79
N ILE A 113 -0.82 13.12 5.82
CA ILE A 113 -1.88 14.13 5.68
C ILE A 113 -1.51 15.28 4.74
N ASN A 114 -0.22 15.57 4.64
CA ASN A 114 0.34 16.61 3.78
C ASN A 114 0.73 16.10 2.38
N SER A 115 0.42 14.85 2.06
CA SER A 115 0.66 14.27 0.73
C SER A 115 -0.65 14.21 -0.05
N TYR A 116 -0.86 15.19 -0.92
CA TYR A 116 -2.08 15.36 -1.71
C TYR A 116 -1.77 15.96 -3.09
N ALA A 117 -2.72 15.84 -4.02
CA ALA A 117 -2.62 16.48 -5.32
C ALA A 117 -2.73 18.01 -5.23
N ASP A 118 -1.79 18.75 -5.85
CA ASP A 118 -1.63 20.22 -5.74
C ASP A 118 -2.91 21.04 -5.94
N ARG A 119 -3.84 20.56 -6.79
CA ARG A 119 -5.05 21.29 -7.15
C ARG A 119 -6.30 20.82 -6.40
N SER A 120 -6.51 19.51 -6.31
CA SER A 120 -7.74 18.95 -5.74
C SER A 120 -7.64 18.66 -4.25
N MET A 121 -6.43 18.75 -3.68
CA MET A 121 -6.15 18.36 -2.29
C MET A 121 -6.51 16.90 -1.99
N THR A 122 -6.61 16.06 -3.03
CA THR A 122 -6.95 14.64 -2.87
C THR A 122 -5.74 13.88 -2.32
N PRO A 123 -5.87 13.10 -1.23
CA PRO A 123 -4.76 12.34 -0.65
C PRO A 123 -4.15 11.31 -1.59
N THR A 124 -2.85 11.05 -1.45
CA THR A 124 -2.10 10.08 -2.28
C THR A 124 -2.26 8.62 -1.83
N SER A 125 -3.45 8.18 -1.39
CA SER A 125 -3.69 6.85 -0.78
C SER A 125 -3.41 5.64 -1.71
N LYS A 126 -3.17 5.89 -3.00
CA LYS A 126 -2.80 4.89 -4.02
C LYS A 126 -1.31 4.87 -4.38
N ALA A 127 -0.55 5.82 -3.83
CA ALA A 127 0.85 6.02 -4.11
C ALA A 127 1.56 6.50 -2.84
N VAL A 128 1.74 5.59 -1.89
CA VAL A 128 2.44 5.84 -0.63
C VAL A 128 3.75 5.06 -0.64
N ILE A 129 4.88 5.74 -0.52
CA ILE A 129 6.19 5.08 -0.43
C ILE A 129 6.33 4.47 0.97
N ILE A 130 6.64 3.19 1.05
CA ILE A 130 6.85 2.48 2.31
C ILE A 130 8.13 1.66 2.31
N GLU A 131 8.61 1.33 3.51
CA GLU A 131 9.63 0.31 3.74
C GLU A 131 9.00 -0.86 4.53
N ILE A 132 9.52 -2.07 4.31
CA ILE A 132 9.04 -3.31 4.93
C ILE A 132 10.15 -3.84 5.83
N ILE A 133 9.85 -4.03 7.11
CA ILE A 133 10.82 -4.53 8.10
C ILE A 133 10.31 -5.83 8.71
N CYS A 134 11.12 -6.89 8.64
CA CYS A 134 10.83 -8.16 9.29
C CYS A 134 10.93 -8.01 10.81
N LYS A 135 10.05 -8.67 11.56
CA LYS A 135 10.30 -8.87 12.98
C LYS A 135 11.42 -9.86 13.16
N GLU A 136 12.37 -9.56 14.05
CA GLU A 136 13.36 -10.53 14.48
C GLU A 136 12.65 -11.82 14.92
N LYS A 137 13.09 -12.95 14.36
CA LYS A 137 12.63 -14.26 14.81
C LYS A 137 13.13 -14.43 16.24
N LYS A 138 12.22 -14.36 17.23
CA LYS A 138 12.54 -14.81 18.59
C LYS A 138 12.91 -16.29 18.47
N ILE A 139 14.19 -16.58 18.72
CA ILE A 139 14.75 -17.93 18.85
C ILE A 139 14.12 -18.60 20.06
#